data_AF-A0A1I1E7N3-F1
#
_entry.id   AF-A0A1I1E7N3-F1
#
_cell.length_a   1.000
_cell.length_b   1.000
_cell.length_c   1.000
_cell.angle_alpha   90.00
_cell.angle_beta   90.00
_cell.angle_gamma   90.00
#
_symmetry.space_group_name_H-M   'P 1'
#
loop_
_entity.id
_entity.type
_entity.pdbx_description
1 polymer ?
#
loop_
_entity_poly.entity_id
_entity_poly.type
_entity_poly.pdbx_seq_one_letter_code
_entity_poly.pdbx_strand_id
1 'polypeptide(L)'
;MGIQRNDIFFTLGLITALWFALTSYIWAYWAAVVISYPFGIISYFLWQKIRHENRQRTLIIPIILGIGLFASVAMLLGLLILG
;
A
#
# COMPACT_ATOMS: atom_id res chain seq x y z
N MET A 1 -19.14 21.55 6.91
CA MET A 1 -18.45 20.25 7.07
C MET A 1 -16.96 20.50 6.95
N GLY A 2 -16.25 20.59 8.07
CA GLY A 2 -14.79 20.74 8.04
C GLY A 2 -14.15 19.40 7.73
N ILE A 3 -13.21 19.37 6.79
CA ILE A 3 -12.38 18.19 6.53
C ILE A 3 -11.66 17.86 7.84
N GLN A 4 -11.94 16.70 8.43
CA GLN A 4 -11.22 16.27 9.61
C GLN A 4 -9.83 15.80 9.19
N ARG A 5 -8.81 16.08 10.01
CA ARG A 5 -7.42 15.67 9.73
C ARG A 5 -7.32 14.16 9.44
N ASN A 6 -8.20 13.37 10.04
CA ASN A 6 -8.28 11.93 9.84
C ASN A 6 -8.76 11.52 8.43
N ASP A 7 -9.66 12.29 7.82
CA ASP A 7 -10.13 12.04 6.46
C ASP A 7 -8.98 12.29 5.46
N ILE A 8 -8.13 13.29 5.70
CA ILE A 8 -6.94 13.56 4.88
C ILE A 8 -5.94 12.40 4.97
N PHE A 9 -5.65 11.93 6.18
CA PHE A 9 -4.75 10.80 6.37
C PHE A 9 -5.31 9.51 5.75
N PHE A 10 -6.62 9.29 5.84
CA PHE A 10 -7.28 8.18 5.19
C PHE A 10 -7.14 8.25 3.66
N THR A 11 -7.45 9.40 3.04
CA THR A 11 -7.35 9.58 1.59
C THR A 11 -5.91 9.43 1.10
N LEU A 12 -4.94 10.05 1.79
CA LEU A 12 -3.52 9.90 1.46
C LEU A 12 -3.05 8.46 1.62
N GLY A 13 -3.45 7.79 2.70
CA GLY A 13 -3.14 6.38 2.94
C GLY A 13 -3.72 5.47 1.87
N LEU A 14 -4.95 5.74 1.43
CA LEU A 14 -5.61 4.98 0.37
C LEU A 14 -4.91 5.16 -0.99
N ILE A 15 -4.58 6.39 -1.36
CA ILE A 15 -3.89 6.70 -2.63
C ILE A 15 -2.52 6.03 -2.67
N THR A 16 -1.76 6.12 -1.57
CA THR A 16 -0.44 5.48 -1.47
C THR A 16 -0.52 3.95 -1.43
N ALA A 17 -1.55 3.37 -0.80
CA ALA A 17 -1.80 1.92 -0.85
C ALA A 17 -2.14 1.45 -2.27
N LEU A 18 -3.00 2.18 -2.98
CA LEU A 18 -3.37 1.88 -4.37
C LEU A 18 -2.14 1.99 -5.28
N TRP A 19 -1.36 3.05 -5.13
CA TRP A 19 -0.11 3.22 -5.88
C TRP A 19 0.84 2.05 -5.63
N PHE A 20 1.02 1.65 -4.37
CA PHE A 20 1.82 0.48 -4.02
C PHE A 20 1.29 -0.78 -4.73
N ALA A 21 0.00 -1.10 -4.57
CA ALA A 21 -0.58 -2.30 -5.17
C ALA A 21 -0.47 -2.34 -6.71
N LEU A 22 -0.49 -1.18 -7.37
CA LEU A 22 -0.35 -1.07 -8.83
C LEU A 22 1.09 -1.07 -9.34
N THR A 23 2.08 -0.83 -8.48
CA THR A 23 3.49 -0.71 -8.88
C THR A 23 4.37 -1.80 -8.28
N SER A 24 3.87 -2.54 -7.28
CA SER A 24 4.63 -3.52 -6.51
C SER A 24 4.98 -4.78 -7.28
N TYR A 25 4.29 -5.06 -8.39
CA TYR A 25 4.62 -6.18 -9.29
C TYR A 25 5.71 -5.84 -10.31
N ILE A 26 6.10 -4.56 -10.46
CA ILE A 26 7.09 -4.13 -11.45
C ILE A 26 8.50 -4.36 -10.89
N TRP A 27 9.00 -5.58 -11.02
CA TRP A 27 10.34 -5.97 -10.58
C TRP A 27 11.47 -5.64 -11.57
N ALA A 28 11.15 -5.03 -12.71
CA ALA A 28 12.14 -4.58 -13.69
C ALA A 28 13.18 -3.66 -13.01
N TYR A 29 14.46 -4.03 -13.08
CA TYR A 29 15.58 -3.29 -12.49
C TYR A 29 15.38 -2.90 -11.01
N TRP A 30 14.72 -3.76 -10.21
CA TRP A 30 14.43 -3.47 -8.79
C TRP A 30 13.51 -2.26 -8.56
N ALA A 31 12.79 -1.79 -9.59
CA ALA A 31 11.90 -0.63 -9.51
C ALA A 31 10.83 -0.78 -8.41
N ALA A 32 10.33 -1.99 -8.16
CA ALA A 32 9.39 -2.27 -7.07
C ALA A 32 9.91 -1.79 -5.70
N VAL A 33 11.20 -2.00 -5.41
CA VAL A 33 11.79 -1.64 -4.11
C VAL A 33 11.97 -0.14 -3.98
N VAL A 34 12.40 0.53 -5.04
CA VAL A 34 12.72 1.96 -5.01
C VAL A 34 11.46 2.82 -5.11
N ILE A 35 10.50 2.41 -5.94
CA ILE A 35 9.33 3.22 -6.25
C ILE A 35 8.16 2.78 -5.39
N SER A 36 7.85 1.49 -5.32
CA SER A 36 6.60 1.02 -4.72
C SER A 36 6.67 0.94 -3.19
N TYR A 37 7.70 0.29 -2.66
CA TYR A 37 7.82 -0.02 -1.23
C TYR A 37 7.80 1.22 -0.32
N PRO A 38 8.45 2.37 -0.64
CA PRO A 38 8.32 3.55 0.20
C PRO A 38 6.87 4.05 0.32
N PHE A 39 6.08 4.01 -0.76
CA PHE A 39 4.66 4.39 -0.69
C PHE A 39 3.83 3.38 0.12
N GLY A 40 4.13 2.09 0.01
CA GLY A 40 3.50 1.05 0.83
C GLY A 40 3.77 1.26 2.33
N ILE A 41 5.01 1.58 2.68
CA ILE A 41 5.43 1.87 4.07
C ILE A 41 4.76 3.16 4.58
N ILE A 42 4.75 4.23 3.77
CA ILE A 42 4.09 5.50 4.13
C ILE A 42 2.59 5.27 4.39
N SER A 43 1.93 4.51 3.52
CA SER A 43 0.52 4.15 3.68
C SER A 43 0.26 3.36 4.97
N TYR A 44 1.15 2.42 5.31
CA TYR A 44 1.05 1.66 6.55
C TYR A 44 1.17 2.55 7.80
N PHE A 45 2.14 3.49 7.82
CA PHE A 45 2.29 4.44 8.93
C PHE A 45 1.09 5.40 9.03
N LEU A 46 0.56 5.85 7.90
CA LEU A 46 -0.67 6.66 7.84
C LEU A 46 -1.85 5.87 8.44
N TRP A 47 -2.02 4.61 8.03
CA TRP A 47 -3.03 3.73 8.58
C TRP A 47 -2.88 3.52 10.09
N GLN A 48 -1.66 3.32 10.58
CA GLN A 48 -1.41 3.12 12.01
C GLN A 48 -1.82 4.31 12.87
N LYS A 49 -1.73 5.54 12.34
CA LYS A 49 -2.19 6.76 13.03
C LYS A 49 -3.72 6.88 13.08
N ILE A 50 -4.43 6.33 12.08
CA ILE A 50 -5.89 6.45 11.97
C ILE A 50 -6.66 5.20 12.41
N ARG A 51 -5.99 4.05 12.61
CA ARG A 51 -6.62 2.78 12.99
C ARG A 51 -7.39 2.82 14.31
N HIS A 52 -7.05 3.77 15.19
CA HIS A 52 -7.68 3.93 16.50
C HIS A 52 -9.10 4.53 16.41
N GLU A 53 -9.51 5.08 15.27
CA GLU A 53 -10.85 5.67 15.09
C GLU A 53 -12.00 4.63 14.92
N ASN A 54 -11.71 3.32 14.93
CA ASN A 54 -12.68 2.22 14.81
C ASN A 54 -13.70 2.39 13.65
N ARG A 55 -13.32 3.10 12.58
CA ARG A 55 -14.13 3.22 11.36
C ARG A 55 -13.79 2.06 10.45
N GLN A 56 -14.77 1.21 10.12
CA GLN A 56 -14.61 0.06 9.20
C GLN A 56 -13.87 0.44 7.89
N ARG A 57 -14.05 1.67 7.42
CA ARG A 57 -13.37 2.20 6.21
C ARG A 57 -11.84 2.15 6.31
N THR A 58 -11.27 2.34 7.50
CA THR A 58 -9.81 2.28 7.69
C THR A 58 -9.21 0.89 7.48
N LEU A 59 -10.02 -0.19 7.54
CA LEU A 59 -9.55 -1.55 7.25
C LEU A 59 -9.27 -1.78 5.76
N ILE A 60 -9.77 -0.94 4.86
CA ILE A 60 -9.49 -1.06 3.43
C ILE A 60 -7.99 -0.86 3.13
N ILE A 61 -7.32 0.04 3.84
CA ILE A 61 -5.90 0.36 3.61
C ILE A 61 -4.99 -0.87 3.82
N PRO A 62 -5.01 -1.57 4.97
CA PRO A 62 -4.20 -2.75 5.17
C PRO A 62 -4.58 -3.91 4.25
N ILE A 63 -5.86 -4.00 3.81
CA ILE A 63 -6.28 -5.00 2.81
C ILE A 63 -5.61 -4.72 1.47
N ILE A 64 -5.64 -3.48 0.98
CA ILE A 64 -4.99 -3.09 -0.29
C ILE A 64 -3.48 -3.30 -0.19
N LEU A 65 -2.85 -2.92 0.93
CA LEU A 65 -1.43 -3.19 1.17
C LEU A 65 -1.12 -4.69 1.16
N GLY A 66 -1.97 -5.51 1.77
CA GLY A 66 -1.83 -6.97 1.76
C GLY A 66 -1.92 -7.55 0.34
N ILE A 67 -2.89 -7.11 -0.46
CA ILE A 67 -3.04 -7.51 -1.87
C ILE A 67 -1.81 -7.08 -2.68
N GLY A 68 -1.34 -5.85 -2.51
CA GLY A 68 -0.16 -5.34 -3.19
C GLY A 68 1.12 -6.10 -2.82
N LEU A 69 1.28 -6.48 -1.55
CA LEU A 69 2.39 -7.31 -1.08
C LEU A 69 2.32 -8.71 -1.67
N PHE A 70 1.14 -9.33 -1.64
CA PHE A 70 0.92 -10.66 -2.20
C PHE A 70 1.24 -10.68 -3.70
N ALA A 71 0.76 -9.70 -4.46
CA ALA A 71 1.07 -9.55 -5.88
C ALA A 71 2.57 -9.35 -6.13
N SER A 72 3.24 -8.52 -5.31
CA SER A 72 4.69 -8.30 -5.40
C SER A 72 5.48 -9.59 -5.20
N VAL A 73 5.14 -10.36 -4.16
CA VAL A 73 5.81 -11.63 -3.83
C VAL A 73 5.52 -12.70 -4.87
N ALA A 74 4.26 -12.82 -5.32
CA ALA A 74 3.88 -13.77 -6.36
C ALA A 74 4.65 -13.53 -7.67
N MET A 75 4.81 -12.26 -8.07
CA MET A 75 5.59 -11.92 -9.26
C MET A 75 7.09 -12.19 -9.07
N LEU A 76 7.65 -11.86 -7.91
CA LEU A 76 9.06 -12.17 -7.61
C LEU A 76 9.33 -13.68 -7.66
N LEU A 77 8.45 -14.49 -7.06
CA LEU A 77 8.54 -15.95 -7.10
C LEU A 77 8.40 -16.48 -8.54
N GLY A 78 7.49 -15.92 -9.33
CA GLY A 78 7.34 -16.26 -10.74
C GLY A 78 8.60 -15.98 -11.54
N LEU A 79 9.20 -14.80 -11.35
CA LEU A 79 10.48 -14.43 -11.98
C LEU A 79 11.63 -15.32 -11.53
N LEU A 80 11.66 -15.75 -10.27
CA LEU A 80 12.70 -16.63 -9.74
C LEU A 80 12.60 -18.07 -10.28
N ILE A 81 11.38 -18.56 -10.53
CA ILE A 81 11.15 -19.94 -10.99
C ILE A 81 11.25 -20.03 -12.52
N LEU A 82 10.82 -18.99 -13.25
CA LEU A 82 10.72 -18.99 -14.72
C LEU A 82 11.84 -18.21 -15.43
N GLY A 83 12.62 -17.39 -14.71
CA GLY A 83 13.76 -16.64 -15.22
C GLY A 83 15.07 -17.37 -15.03
#